data_AF-A0A7J6VJR0-F1
#
_entry.id   AF-A0A7J6VJR0-F1
#
_cell.length_a   1.000
_cell.length_b   1.000
_cell.length_c   1.000
_cell.angle_alpha   90.00
_cell.angle_beta   90.00
_cell.angle_gamma   90.00
#
_symmetry.space_group_name_H-M   'P 1'
#
loop_
_entity.id
_entity.type
_entity.pdbx_description
1 polymer ?
#
loop_
_entity_poly.entity_id
_entity_poly.type
_entity_poly.pdbx_seq_one_letter_code
_entity_poly.pdbx_strand_id
1 'polypeptide(L)'
;MVEKQEQVCVTGGGGYQASWLVKLLLSKGYMVYATDRDPGTSYILKVCSMENVRRLVIVSSISAVIKTCRRQSMDESSWSNKESLQTTKYGAYSWYYISKTIAESQALEYAKKTGLEVVTVCPSIIIGSM
;
A
#
# COMPACT_ATOMS: atom_id res chain seq x y z
N MET A 1 19.89 -6.59 -29.88
CA MET A 1 19.31 -5.47 -29.10
C MET A 1 18.65 -6.11 -27.90
N VAL A 2 19.16 -5.90 -26.69
CA VAL A 2 18.56 -6.49 -25.48
C VAL A 2 17.31 -5.69 -25.16
N GLU A 3 16.13 -6.29 -25.24
CA GLU A 3 14.90 -5.67 -24.78
C GLU A 3 15.06 -5.31 -23.30
N LYS A 4 14.83 -4.04 -22.96
CA LYS A 4 14.98 -3.54 -21.60
C LYS A 4 13.85 -4.13 -20.76
N GLN A 5 14.14 -5.22 -20.05
CA GLN A 5 13.19 -5.87 -19.15
C GLN A 5 12.76 -4.87 -18.06
N GLU A 6 11.44 -4.67 -17.91
CA GLU A 6 10.92 -3.77 -16.87
C GLU A 6 11.28 -4.33 -15.49
N GLN A 7 11.90 -3.47 -14.67
CA GLN A 7 12.37 -3.82 -13.33
C GLN A 7 11.33 -3.38 -12.30
N VAL A 8 11.01 -4.24 -11.35
CA VAL A 8 10.07 -3.96 -10.27
C VAL A 8 10.72 -4.29 -8.93
N CYS A 9 10.57 -3.38 -7.96
CA CYS A 9 10.95 -3.63 -6.57
C CYS A 9 9.70 -3.94 -5.74
N VAL A 10 9.75 -5.02 -4.97
CA VAL A 10 8.69 -5.43 -4.04
C VAL A 10 9.26 -5.44 -2.63
N THR A 11 8.78 -4.55 -1.77
CA THR A 11 9.15 -4.55 -0.35
C THR A 11 8.30 -5.58 0.42
N GLY A 12 8.91 -6.22 1.42
CA GLY A 12 8.28 -7.31 2.18
C GLY A 12 7.97 -8.55 1.33
N GLY A 13 8.80 -8.88 0.34
CA GLY A 13 8.58 -9.92 -0.66
C GLY A 13 8.33 -11.33 -0.12
N GLY A 14 8.77 -11.64 1.11
CA GLY A 14 8.46 -12.88 1.81
C GLY A 14 7.05 -12.92 2.44
N GLY A 15 6.32 -11.80 2.42
CA GLY A 15 4.98 -11.69 2.98
C GLY A 15 3.93 -12.46 2.18
N TYR A 16 2.82 -12.78 2.82
CA TYR A 16 1.72 -13.56 2.22
C TYR A 16 1.23 -12.97 0.89
N GLN A 17 0.86 -11.68 0.85
CA GLN A 17 0.42 -11.03 -0.40
C GLN A 17 1.57 -10.82 -1.39
N ALA A 18 2.75 -10.48 -0.86
CA ALA A 18 3.89 -10.09 -1.66
C ALA A 18 4.46 -11.29 -2.43
N SER A 19 4.50 -12.48 -1.85
CA SER A 19 4.97 -13.70 -2.50
C SER A 19 4.12 -14.05 -3.75
N TRP A 20 2.80 -13.92 -3.65
CA TRP A 20 1.90 -14.08 -4.79
C TRP A 20 2.08 -13.00 -5.86
N LEU A 21 2.32 -11.76 -5.44
CA LEU A 21 2.64 -10.66 -6.36
C LEU A 21 3.96 -10.94 -7.10
N VAL A 22 5.00 -11.37 -6.40
CA VAL A 22 6.31 -11.74 -6.97
C VAL A 22 6.13 -12.87 -7.98
N LYS A 23 5.41 -13.94 -7.62
CA LYS A 23 5.12 -15.06 -8.52
C LYS A 23 4.41 -14.59 -9.79
N LEU A 24 3.41 -13.71 -9.67
CA LEU A 24 2.70 -13.14 -10.80
C LEU A 24 3.62 -12.31 -11.70
N LEU A 25 4.41 -11.40 -11.12
CA LEU A 25 5.33 -10.55 -11.88
C LEU A 25 6.38 -11.36 -12.64
N LEU A 26 6.98 -12.37 -12.00
CA LEU A 26 7.91 -13.29 -12.65
C LEU A 26 7.25 -14.07 -13.80
N SER A 27 6.01 -14.55 -13.62
CA SER A 27 5.28 -15.25 -14.69
C SER A 27 4.97 -14.36 -15.90
N LYS A 28 4.96 -13.03 -15.71
CA LYS A 28 4.77 -12.03 -16.75
C LYS A 28 6.09 -11.56 -17.38
N GLY A 29 7.24 -12.11 -16.96
CA GLY A 29 8.55 -11.79 -17.51
C GLY A 29 9.22 -10.55 -16.93
N TYR A 30 8.71 -10.00 -15.82
CA TYR A 30 9.35 -8.88 -15.12
C TYR A 30 10.60 -9.34 -14.37
N MET A 31 11.60 -8.46 -14.29
CA MET A 31 12.71 -8.66 -13.35
C MET A 31 12.33 -8.08 -11.99
N VAL A 32 12.26 -8.96 -10.97
CA VAL A 32 11.76 -8.61 -9.64
C VAL A 32 12.88 -8.60 -8.62
N TYR A 33 13.03 -7.48 -7.91
CA TYR A 33 13.87 -7.35 -6.72
C TYR A 33 12.98 -7.34 -5.48
N ALA A 34 13.11 -8.36 -4.63
CA ALA A 34 12.33 -8.49 -3.42
C ALA A 34 13.18 -8.16 -2.18
N THR A 35 12.69 -7.29 -1.30
CA THR A 35 13.29 -7.05 0.02
C THR A 35 12.43 -7.66 1.10
N ASP A 36 13.02 -8.21 2.16
CA ASP A 36 12.21 -8.84 3.22
C ASP A 36 11.77 -7.84 4.31
N ARG A 37 12.60 -6.85 4.61
CA ARG A 37 12.27 -5.78 5.57
C ARG A 37 11.67 -4.55 4.88
N ASP A 38 10.66 -3.96 5.52
CA ASP A 38 10.01 -2.71 5.11
C ASP A 38 10.54 -1.52 5.95
N PRO A 39 11.28 -0.58 5.34
CA PRO A 39 11.80 0.61 6.03
C PRO A 39 10.72 1.69 6.30
N GLY A 40 9.48 1.47 5.88
CA GLY A 40 8.34 2.35 6.12
C GLY A 40 8.03 3.32 4.97
N THR A 41 6.78 3.75 4.90
CA THR A 41 6.22 4.49 3.77
C THR A 41 6.94 5.81 3.48
N SER A 42 7.28 6.59 4.50
CA SER A 42 7.93 7.90 4.34
C SER A 42 9.35 7.79 3.77
N TYR A 43 10.06 6.71 4.10
CA TYR A 43 11.38 6.44 3.54
C TYR A 43 11.27 6.04 2.07
N ILE A 44 10.37 5.09 1.75
CA ILE A 44 10.14 4.61 0.38
C ILE A 44 9.75 5.77 -0.55
N LEU A 45 8.85 6.66 -0.12
CA LEU A 45 8.46 7.83 -0.90
C LEU A 45 9.64 8.73 -1.27
N LYS A 46 10.53 9.01 -0.32
CA LYS A 46 11.73 9.83 -0.55
C LYS A 46 12.67 9.16 -1.54
N VAL A 47 12.94 7.86 -1.36
CA VAL A 47 13.80 7.10 -2.26
C VAL A 47 13.20 7.05 -3.67
N CYS A 48 11.91 6.78 -3.82
CA CYS A 48 11.24 6.77 -5.12
C CYS A 48 11.34 8.13 -5.84
N SER A 49 11.24 9.24 -5.09
CA SER A 49 11.41 10.57 -5.67
C SER A 49 12.85 10.88 -6.04
N MET A 50 13.85 10.40 -5.27
CA MET A 50 15.28 10.58 -5.55
C MET A 50 15.74 9.77 -6.76
N GLU A 51 15.26 8.52 -6.86
CA GLU A 51 15.60 7.59 -7.94
C GLU A 51 14.71 7.76 -9.18
N ASN A 52 13.80 8.75 -9.16
CA ASN A 52 12.89 9.08 -10.25
C ASN A 52 12.08 7.85 -10.74
N VAL A 53 11.54 7.09 -9.79
CA VAL A 53 10.73 5.89 -10.05
C VAL A 53 9.45 6.30 -10.77
N ARG A 54 9.14 5.61 -11.88
CA ARG A 54 7.98 5.91 -12.71
C ARG A 54 6.66 5.86 -11.94
N ARG A 55 6.46 4.81 -11.13
CA ARG A 55 5.22 4.56 -10.39
C ARG A 55 5.50 3.84 -9.09
N LEU A 56 4.86 4.28 -8.02
CA LEU A 56 4.82 3.60 -6.73
C LEU A 56 3.41 3.06 -6.46
N VAL A 57 3.31 1.77 -6.17
CA VAL A 57 2.06 1.12 -5.75
C VAL A 57 2.14 0.81 -4.26
N ILE A 58 1.18 1.29 -3.48
CA ILE A 58 1.12 1.08 -2.03
C ILE A 58 -0.04 0.16 -1.68
N VAL A 59 0.26 -0.89 -0.90
CA VAL A 59 -0.75 -1.80 -0.36
C VAL A 59 -1.27 -1.25 0.97
N SER A 60 -2.39 -0.54 0.88
CA SER A 60 -3.16 -0.05 2.02
C SER A 60 -4.09 -1.17 2.53
N SER A 61 -5.32 -0.85 2.90
CA SER A 61 -6.30 -1.77 3.47
C SER A 61 -7.67 -1.10 3.49
N ILE A 62 -8.75 -1.89 3.45
CA ILE A 62 -10.12 -1.41 3.69
C ILE A 62 -10.26 -0.65 5.02
N SER A 63 -9.36 -0.89 5.98
CA SER A 63 -9.30 -0.15 7.24
C SER A 63 -9.01 1.35 7.09
N ALA A 64 -8.47 1.80 5.95
CA ALA A 64 -8.24 3.22 5.65
C ALA A 64 -9.48 3.93 5.09
N VAL A 65 -10.49 3.17 4.66
CA VAL A 65 -11.73 3.71 4.06
C VAL A 65 -12.99 3.41 4.88
N ILE A 66 -12.87 2.66 5.99
CA ILE A 66 -14.00 2.19 6.78
C ILE A 66 -14.70 3.34 7.52
N LYS A 67 -16.01 3.49 7.29
CA LYS A 67 -16.85 4.50 7.95
C LYS A 67 -17.55 3.92 9.19
N THR A 68 -17.74 4.77 10.21
CA THR A 68 -18.46 4.41 11.45
C THR A 68 -19.91 3.95 11.18
N CYS A 69 -20.51 4.43 10.09
CA CYS A 69 -21.87 4.09 9.67
C CYS A 69 -21.85 3.00 8.59
N ARG A 70 -22.15 1.76 8.99
CA ARG A 70 -22.18 0.56 8.12
C ARG A 70 -23.19 0.60 6.94
N ARG A 71 -24.06 1.60 6.88
CA ARG A 71 -25.09 1.75 5.83
C ARG A 71 -24.68 2.63 4.66
N GLN A 72 -23.50 3.25 4.71
CA GLN A 72 -23.01 4.07 3.61
C GLN A 72 -22.21 3.20 2.63
N SER A 73 -22.43 3.41 1.33
CA SER A 73 -21.54 2.90 0.30
C SER A 73 -20.14 3.46 0.51
N MET A 74 -19.13 2.60 0.34
CA MET A 74 -17.72 2.98 0.36
C MET A 74 -17.21 3.00 -1.08
N ASP A 75 -16.41 4.02 -1.38
CA ASP A 75 -15.76 4.28 -2.66
C ASP A 75 -14.33 4.78 -2.43
N GLU A 76 -13.58 5.08 -3.48
CA GLU A 76 -12.20 5.56 -3.42
C GLU A 76 -12.08 6.98 -2.82
N SER A 77 -13.22 7.68 -2.65
CA SER A 77 -13.28 8.98 -1.97
C SER A 77 -13.46 8.86 -0.46
N SER A 78 -13.74 7.65 0.03
CA SER A 78 -14.06 7.37 1.42
C SER A 78 -12.81 7.26 2.28
N TRP A 79 -12.85 7.88 3.47
CA TRP A 79 -11.75 7.86 4.45
C TRP A 79 -12.23 7.49 5.84
N SER A 80 -11.41 6.71 6.55
CA SER A 80 -11.61 6.44 7.97
C SER A 80 -11.38 7.68 8.81
N ASN A 81 -12.30 7.97 9.73
CA ASN A 81 -12.16 9.08 10.67
C ASN A 81 -11.21 8.67 11.81
N LYS A 82 -10.03 9.30 11.87
CA LYS A 82 -8.96 9.03 12.84
C LYS A 82 -9.42 9.14 14.30
N GLU A 83 -10.27 10.10 14.63
CA GLU A 83 -10.82 10.28 15.99
C GLU A 83 -11.78 9.14 16.34
N SER A 84 -12.62 8.75 15.38
CA SER A 84 -13.55 7.63 15.58
C SER A 84 -12.83 6.29 15.74
N LEU A 85 -11.65 6.13 15.14
CA LEU A 85 -10.81 4.93 15.28
C LEU A 85 -10.17 4.83 16.68
N GLN A 86 -9.93 5.96 17.36
CA GLN A 86 -9.37 5.98 18.72
C GLN A 86 -10.38 5.57 19.79
N THR A 87 -11.67 5.51 19.45
CA THR A 87 -12.69 5.02 20.37
C THR A 87 -12.58 3.51 20.58
N THR A 88 -12.97 3.03 21.76
CA THR A 88 -12.91 1.62 22.22
C THR A 88 -13.65 0.62 21.32
N LYS A 89 -14.39 1.11 20.31
CA LYS A 89 -15.22 0.34 19.38
C LYS A 89 -14.45 -0.70 18.54
N TYR A 90 -13.16 -0.46 18.28
CA TYR A 90 -12.32 -1.37 17.48
C TYR A 90 -11.27 -2.15 18.32
N GLY A 91 -11.25 -1.94 19.64
CA GLY A 91 -10.33 -2.63 20.56
C GLY A 91 -8.87 -2.59 20.09
N ALA A 92 -8.18 -3.73 20.17
CA ALA A 92 -6.77 -3.89 19.80
C ALA A 92 -6.46 -3.59 18.32
N TYR A 93 -7.46 -3.55 17.43
CA TYR A 93 -7.26 -3.26 16.00
C TYR A 93 -7.21 -1.77 15.68
N SER A 94 -7.54 -0.90 16.63
CA SER A 94 -7.54 0.57 16.46
C SER A 94 -6.21 1.07 15.87
N TRP A 95 -5.07 0.60 16.39
CA TRP A 95 -3.75 1.05 15.91
C TRP A 95 -3.39 0.59 14.51
N TYR A 96 -3.85 -0.60 14.09
CA TYR A 96 -3.66 -1.05 12.70
C TYR A 96 -4.46 -0.16 11.72
N TYR A 97 -5.68 0.23 12.10
CA TYR A 97 -6.54 1.04 11.24
C TYR A 97 -5.97 2.44 11.11
N ILE A 98 -5.53 3.02 12.23
CA ILE A 98 -4.90 4.33 12.30
C ILE A 98 -3.59 4.33 11.50
N SER A 99 -2.74 3.31 11.65
CA SER A 99 -1.47 3.25 10.93
C SER A 99 -1.68 3.18 9.41
N LYS A 100 -2.60 2.36 8.93
CA LYS A 100 -2.95 2.28 7.49
C LYS A 100 -3.52 3.60 6.97
N THR A 101 -4.42 4.23 7.72
CA THR A 101 -5.01 5.53 7.34
C THR A 101 -3.96 6.63 7.27
N ILE A 102 -3.05 6.70 8.24
CA ILE A 102 -1.97 7.70 8.28
C ILE A 102 -1.00 7.47 7.12
N ALA A 103 -0.56 6.22 6.91
CA ALA A 103 0.37 5.89 5.84
C ALA A 103 -0.19 6.24 4.46
N GLU A 104 -1.46 5.91 4.19
CA GLU A 104 -2.09 6.20 2.91
C GLU A 104 -2.28 7.71 2.68
N SER A 105 -2.78 8.43 3.68
CA SER A 105 -2.93 9.90 3.64
C SER A 105 -1.58 10.57 3.34
N GLN A 106 -0.53 10.17 4.05
CA GLN A 106 0.82 10.72 3.86
C GLN A 106 1.35 10.46 2.46
N ALA A 107 1.14 9.26 1.92
CA ALA A 107 1.61 8.92 0.59
C ALA A 107 0.91 9.73 -0.51
N LEU A 108 -0.41 9.88 -0.43
CA LEU A 108 -1.16 10.66 -1.41
C LEU A 108 -0.88 12.16 -1.29
N GLU A 109 -0.67 12.69 -0.08
CA GLU A 109 -0.22 14.07 0.11
C GLU A 109 1.18 14.30 -0.46
N TYR A 110 2.10 13.36 -0.28
CA TYR A 110 3.45 13.43 -0.83
C TYR A 110 3.41 13.40 -2.37
N ALA A 111 2.59 12.53 -2.96
CA ALA A 111 2.39 12.45 -4.40
C ALA A 111 1.93 13.80 -4.98
N LYS A 112 0.93 14.43 -4.35
CA LYS A 112 0.42 15.75 -4.76
C LYS A 112 1.48 16.85 -4.71
N LYS A 113 2.42 16.78 -3.75
CA LYS A 113 3.49 17.78 -3.57
C LYS A 113 4.66 17.60 -4.53
N THR A 114 5.01 16.36 -4.85
CA THR A 114 6.24 16.02 -5.59
C THR A 114 5.99 15.67 -7.05
N GLY A 115 4.75 15.36 -7.42
CA GLY A 115 4.40 14.85 -8.75
C GLY A 115 4.73 13.37 -8.95
N LEU A 116 5.19 12.66 -7.91
CA LEU A 116 5.40 11.22 -7.96
C LEU A 116 4.07 10.50 -8.23
N GLU A 117 4.03 9.61 -9.23
CA GLU A 117 2.84 8.80 -9.50
C GLU A 117 2.68 7.73 -8.42
N VAL A 118 1.71 7.93 -7.52
CA VAL A 118 1.38 6.99 -6.44
C VAL A 118 -0.02 6.43 -6.65
N VAL A 119 -0.14 5.11 -6.60
CA VAL A 119 -1.42 4.38 -6.64
C VAL A 119 -1.56 3.58 -5.35
N THR A 120 -2.73 3.63 -4.72
CA THR A 120 -3.03 2.83 -3.52
C THR A 120 -4.00 1.71 -3.88
N VAL A 121 -3.79 0.53 -3.28
CA VAL A 121 -4.69 -0.61 -3.37
C VAL A 121 -5.18 -0.91 -1.96
N CYS A 122 -6.50 -1.00 -1.77
CA CYS A 122 -7.15 -1.20 -0.48
C CYS A 122 -7.77 -2.59 -0.39
N PRO A 123 -6.98 -3.65 -0.15
CA PRO A 123 -7.53 -4.99 0.01
C PRO A 123 -8.40 -5.09 1.27
N SER A 124 -9.39 -5.99 1.20
CA SER A 124 -10.18 -6.40 2.37
C SER A 124 -9.52 -7.57 3.08
N ILE A 125 -10.30 -8.53 3.57
CA ILE A 125 -9.77 -9.78 4.11
C ILE A 125 -9.32 -10.65 2.95
N ILE A 126 -8.04 -11.03 2.95
CA ILE A 126 -7.45 -11.84 1.88
C ILE A 126 -7.32 -13.28 2.37
N ILE A 127 -7.80 -14.21 1.55
CA ILE A 127 -7.84 -15.66 1.82
C ILE A 127 -7.20 -16.39 0.64
N GLY A 128 -6.51 -17.50 0.91
CA GLY A 128 -5.81 -18.29 -0.11
C GLY A 128 -4.72 -19.17 0.50
N SER A 129 -4.02 -19.91 -0.37
CA SER A 129 -2.92 -20.80 0.04
C SER A 129 -1.63 -20.02 0.31
N MET A 130 -0.89 -20.45 1.34
CA MET A 130 0.50 -20.03 1.58
C MET A 130 1.48 -20.86 0.75
#